data_AF-A0A3D0HC60-F1
#
_entry.id   AF-A0A3D0HC60-F1
#
_cell.length_a   1.000
_cell.length_b   1.000
_cell.length_c   1.000
_cell.angle_alpha   90.00
_cell.angle_beta   90.00
_cell.angle_gamma   90.00
#
_symmetry.space_group_name_H-M   'P 1'
#
loop_
_entity.id
_entity.type
_entity.pdbx_description
1 polymer ?
#
loop_
_entity_poly.entity_id
_entity_poly.type
_entity_poly.pdbx_seq_one_letter_code
_entity_poly.pdbx_strand_id
1 'polypeptide(L)'
;MADYATVADIQSMKRTLSAAEQERAASLIPVVCDIIRYEAEKVGKDFDTMISESPYLASVAKAVTVDVVMRELNTPGTQLP
;
A
#
# COMPACT_ATOMS: atom_id res chain seq x y z
N MET A 1 6.71 0.08 12.14
CA MET A 1 7.33 -0.18 10.83
C MET A 1 6.98 0.96 9.89
N ALA A 2 7.78 1.23 8.86
CA ALA A 2 7.42 2.21 7.84
C ALA A 2 6.36 1.63 6.87
N ASP A 3 5.58 2.50 6.24
CA ASP A 3 4.67 2.11 5.16
C ASP A 3 5.44 1.72 3.90
N TYR A 4 4.87 0.83 3.09
CA TYR A 4 5.51 0.33 1.86
C TYR A 4 5.45 1.31 0.68
N ALA A 5 4.56 2.29 0.76
CA ALA A 5 4.40 3.33 -0.25
C ALA A 5 4.01 4.66 0.40
N THR A 6 4.23 5.74 -0.32
CA THR A 6 3.80 7.09 0.05
C THR A 6 2.78 7.62 -0.96
N VAL A 7 2.09 8.71 -0.62
CA VAL A 7 1.24 9.43 -1.57
C VAL A 7 2.04 9.89 -2.81
N ALA A 8 3.32 10.25 -2.63
CA ALA A 8 4.21 10.61 -3.73
C ALA A 8 4.53 9.41 -4.64
N ASP A 9 4.70 8.21 -4.08
CA ASP A 9 4.87 6.99 -4.89
C ASP A 9 3.62 6.74 -5.75
N ILE A 10 2.42 6.94 -5.20
CA ILE A 10 1.17 6.81 -5.98
C ILE A 10 1.15 7.84 -7.13
N GLN A 11 1.43 9.10 -6.84
CA GLN A 11 1.41 10.16 -7.85
C GLN A 11 2.44 9.93 -8.96
N SER A 12 3.64 9.45 -8.60
CA SER A 12 4.72 9.19 -9.56
C SER A 12 4.48 7.93 -10.40
N MET A 13 3.88 6.87 -9.85
CA MET A 13 3.66 5.61 -10.55
C MET A 13 2.32 5.55 -11.31
N LYS A 14 1.36 6.43 -10.96
CA LYS A 14 -0.02 6.37 -11.46
C LYS A 14 -0.45 7.67 -12.10
N ARG A 15 -1.11 8.55 -11.34
CA ARG A 15 -1.58 9.86 -11.80
C ARG A 15 -1.58 10.85 -10.65
N THR A 16 -1.63 12.13 -10.98
CA THR A 16 -1.88 13.18 -10.00
C THR A 16 -3.19 12.92 -9.26
N LEU A 17 -3.16 13.19 -7.95
CA LEU A 17 -4.28 13.07 -7.03
C LEU A 17 -4.75 14.46 -6.59
N SER A 18 -6.06 14.67 -6.54
CA SER A 18 -6.67 15.83 -5.87
C SER A 18 -6.38 15.81 -4.36
N ALA A 19 -6.59 16.93 -3.68
CA ALA A 19 -6.33 17.03 -2.23
C ALA A 19 -7.13 15.98 -1.42
N ALA A 20 -8.41 15.78 -1.75
CA ALA A 20 -9.25 14.79 -1.09
C ALA A 20 -8.77 13.35 -1.35
N GLU A 21 -8.30 13.06 -2.57
CA GLU A 21 -7.71 11.75 -2.89
C GLU A 21 -6.38 11.53 -2.16
N GLN A 22 -5.57 12.57 -1.96
CA GLN A 22 -4.33 12.48 -1.19
C GLN A 22 -4.60 12.18 0.29
N GLU A 23 -5.58 12.84 0.90
CA GLU A 23 -6.01 12.57 2.28
C GLU A 23 -6.55 11.15 2.44
N ARG A 24 -7.40 10.71 1.50
CA ARG A 24 -7.90 9.33 1.47
C ARG A 24 -6.76 8.34 1.27
N ALA A 25 -5.83 8.58 0.33
CA ALA A 25 -4.67 7.72 0.10
C ALA A 25 -3.80 7.61 1.36
N ALA A 26 -3.51 8.73 2.03
CA ALA A 26 -2.73 8.74 3.27
C ALA A 26 -3.39 7.89 4.38
N SER A 27 -4.73 7.83 4.41
CA SER A 27 -5.47 6.99 5.35
C SER A 27 -5.49 5.50 4.95
N LEU A 28 -5.51 5.20 3.65
CA LEU A 28 -5.58 3.82 3.12
C LEU A 28 -4.24 3.10 3.15
N ILE A 29 -3.13 3.80 2.89
CA ILE A 29 -1.78 3.23 2.83
C ILE A 29 -1.44 2.35 4.05
N PRO A 30 -1.55 2.83 5.31
CA PRO A 30 -1.18 2.00 6.47
C PRO A 30 -2.06 0.76 6.59
N VAL A 31 -3.37 0.88 6.30
CA VAL A 31 -4.30 -0.26 6.32
C VAL A 31 -3.90 -1.32 5.29
N VAL A 32 -3.55 -0.92 4.08
CA VAL A 32 -3.08 -1.86 3.05
C VAL A 32 -1.75 -2.50 3.44
N CYS A 33 -0.83 -1.75 4.06
CA CYS A 33 0.42 -2.31 4.56
C CYS A 33 0.16 -3.37 5.65
N ASP A 34 -0.76 -3.11 6.56
CA ASP A 34 -1.14 -4.05 7.62
C ASP A 34 -1.86 -5.28 7.05
N ILE A 35 -2.68 -5.14 6.00
CA ILE A 35 -3.25 -6.29 5.28
C ILE A 35 -2.13 -7.17 4.72
N ILE A 36 -1.11 -6.60 4.06
CA ILE A 36 0.02 -7.37 3.52
C ILE A 36 0.75 -8.12 4.64
N ARG A 37 1.01 -7.46 5.77
CA ARG A 37 1.64 -8.09 6.94
C ARG A 37 0.79 -9.22 7.49
N TYR A 38 -0.51 -8.99 7.66
CA TYR A 38 -1.45 -9.98 8.16
C TYR A 38 -1.54 -11.21 7.25
N GLU A 39 -1.57 -11.02 5.93
CA GLU A 39 -1.56 -12.15 4.99
C GLU A 39 -0.24 -12.95 5.04
N ALA A 40 0.89 -12.31 5.28
CA ALA A 40 2.16 -13.01 5.51
C ALA A 40 2.15 -13.77 6.85
N GLU A 41 1.60 -13.16 7.91
CA GLU A 41 1.50 -13.77 9.23
C GLU A 41 0.65 -15.06 9.18
N LYS A 42 -0.45 -15.08 8.42
CA LYS A 42 -1.28 -16.29 8.22
C LYS A 42 -0.51 -17.50 7.70
N VAL A 43 0.58 -17.28 6.96
CA VAL A 43 1.44 -18.34 6.42
C VAL A 43 2.74 -18.51 7.24
N GLY A 44 2.79 -17.94 8.45
CA GLY A 44 3.93 -18.05 9.36
C GLY A 44 5.16 -17.27 8.91
N LYS A 45 4.96 -16.15 8.19
CA LYS A 45 6.03 -15.30 7.68
C LYS A 45 5.91 -13.88 8.24
N ASP A 46 7.05 -13.25 8.47
CA ASP A 46 7.15 -11.81 8.70
C ASP A 46 7.61 -11.14 7.39
N PHE A 47 6.71 -10.39 6.76
CA PHE A 47 6.99 -9.78 5.47
C PHE A 47 8.06 -8.68 5.53
N ASP A 48 8.16 -7.96 6.64
CA ASP A 48 9.17 -6.92 6.81
C ASP A 48 10.56 -7.54 6.95
N THR A 49 10.66 -8.67 7.66
CA THR A 49 11.88 -9.48 7.68
C THR A 49 12.22 -10.00 6.29
N MET A 50 11.25 -10.53 5.52
CA MET A 50 11.48 -10.98 4.14
C MET A 50 12.00 -9.87 3.23
N ILE A 51 11.50 -8.64 3.36
CA ILE A 51 12.00 -7.48 2.61
C ILE A 51 13.47 -7.21 2.94
N SER A 52 13.86 -7.32 4.21
CA SER A 52 15.26 -7.10 4.64
C SER A 52 16.23 -8.11 4.04
N GLU A 53 15.79 -9.36 3.86
CA GLU A 53 16.58 -10.44 3.25
C GLU A 53 16.59 -10.37 1.73
N SER A 54 15.57 -9.73 1.14
CA SER A 54 15.31 -9.76 -0.29
C SER A 54 14.82 -8.41 -0.81
N PRO A 55 15.73 -7.49 -1.16
CA PRO A 55 15.39 -6.09 -1.44
C PRO A 55 14.38 -5.87 -2.57
N TYR A 56 14.24 -6.80 -3.52
CA TYR A 56 13.23 -6.70 -4.58
C TYR A 56 11.80 -6.77 -4.03
N LEU A 57 11.59 -7.40 -2.86
CA LEU A 57 10.29 -7.44 -2.20
C LEU A 57 9.84 -6.05 -1.74
N ALA A 58 10.75 -5.11 -1.48
CA ALA A 58 10.38 -3.72 -1.20
C ALA A 58 9.68 -3.08 -2.42
N SER A 59 10.20 -3.31 -3.62
CA SER A 59 9.58 -2.83 -4.86
C SER A 59 8.23 -3.49 -5.12
N VAL A 60 8.10 -4.78 -4.81
CA VAL A 60 6.82 -5.51 -4.91
C VAL A 60 5.81 -4.94 -3.91
N ALA A 61 6.19 -4.78 -2.65
CA ALA A 61 5.34 -4.23 -1.60
C ALA A 61 4.83 -2.83 -1.98
N LYS A 62 5.73 -1.98 -2.49
CA LYS A 62 5.38 -0.65 -3.00
C LYS A 62 4.36 -0.74 -4.14
N ALA A 63 4.64 -1.52 -5.18
CA ALA A 63 3.78 -1.63 -6.35
C ALA A 63 2.38 -2.15 -5.98
N VAL A 64 2.31 -3.19 -5.15
CA VAL A 64 1.04 -3.75 -4.65
C VAL A 64 0.27 -2.72 -3.83
N THR A 65 0.93 -2.02 -2.90
CA THR A 65 0.29 -0.99 -2.07
C THR A 65 -0.29 0.13 -2.93
N VAL A 66 0.49 0.63 -3.90
CA VAL A 66 0.06 1.67 -4.85
C VAL A 66 -1.15 1.21 -5.67
N ASP A 67 -1.13 -0.03 -6.18
CA ASP A 67 -2.21 -0.58 -7.00
C ASP A 67 -3.51 -0.75 -6.22
N VAL A 68 -3.44 -1.28 -5.01
CA VAL A 68 -4.62 -1.48 -4.15
C VAL A 68 -5.21 -0.12 -3.77
N VAL A 69 -4.41 0.84 -3.31
CA VAL A 69 -4.90 2.17 -2.95
C VAL A 69 -5.57 2.86 -4.15
N MET A 70 -4.98 2.77 -5.34
CA MET A 70 -5.61 3.33 -6.55
C MET A 70 -6.94 2.67 -6.91
N ARG A 71 -7.07 1.35 -6.73
CA ARG A 71 -8.35 0.66 -6.96
C ARG A 71 -9.43 1.15 -6.00
N GLU A 72 -9.09 1.36 -4.73
CA GLU A 72 -10.03 1.92 -3.75
C GLU A 72 -10.43 3.38 -4.06
N LEU A 73 -9.47 4.21 -4.48
CA LEU A 73 -9.76 5.59 -4.89
C LEU A 73 -10.69 5.66 -6.10
N ASN A 74 -10.53 4.74 -7.06
CA ASN A 74 -11.35 4.70 -8.28
C ASN A 74 -12.71 4.01 -8.07
N THR A 75 -12.92 3.34 -6.93
CA THR A 75 -14.20 2.68 -6.63
C THR A 75 -15.18 3.72 -6.07
N PRO A 76 -16.37 3.89 -6.68
CA PRO A 76 -17.38 4.81 -6.17
C PRO A 76 -17.84 4.40 -4.75
N GLY A 77 -17.75 5.32 -3.79
CA GLY A 77 -18.13 5.09 -2.39
C GLY A 77 -16.95 5.04 -1.41
N THR A 78 -17.24 4.79 -0.13
CA THR A 78 -16.27 4.71 0.98
C THR A 78 -15.77 3.29 1.24
N GLN A 79 -15.78 2.40 0.25
CA GLN A 79 -15.48 1.00 0.53
C GLN A 79 -14.00 0.82 0.90
N LEU A 80 -13.79 0.40 2.14
CA LEU A 80 -12.92 -0.69 2.59
C LEU A 80 -13.79 -1.52 3.55
N PRO A 81 -13.50 -2.82 3.78
CA PRO A 81 -14.27 -3.65 4.72
C PRO A 81 -14.35 -3.06 6.13
#